data_AF-A0A150WVT3-F1
#
_entry.id   AF-A0A150WVT3-F1
#
_cell.length_a   1.000
_cell.length_b   1.000
_cell.length_c   1.000
_cell.angle_alpha   90.00
_cell.angle_beta   90.00
_cell.angle_gamma   90.00
#
_symmetry.space_group_name_H-M   'P 1'
#
loop_
_entity.id
_entity.type
_entity.pdbx_description
1 polymer ?
#
loop_
_entity_poly.entity_id
_entity_poly.type
_entity_poly.pdbx_seq_one_letter_code
_entity_poly.pdbx_strand_id
1 'polypeptide(L)'
;MFRKHMLLMSSLFVGLNAFAAGEVHEQTKFAAEMERVSGVYNQIIQDISKSKSGNEFDEHFHKLRAFIVNPGNDKFSNLALCVQLKSLPMGELEYVQSIIESDDAAIALKDCSGDLQRKIMIANLTKKASLNLDADIQKIRRIPFEERTVPNIDYLSMQGLNDKEVMLTFDDGPTQRTTVPILEALKKAGVKAAFFSTGRQALQNKALTQRILAEGHILGSHSFYHTLMMGREVNRGKMSYDYFLSEMIGGHVGVFSSAGYIDPYFRFPNGCMNKNMRRNATELGLKIFGWSIDSFDWQYGVSKYKNDEERRQLILQSFLKALRGSKNRGIVLMHDVFKQSAEALPLILNYLADNGYKVVLLKPEHRDTQDRSNLAVVSQAVQFMNTYNIKVTDLKPRADQNGEPVKPLGYEPDRFRYRDMFPQLSYQNSPIDPLTTACEK
;
A
#
# COMPACT_ATOMS: atom_id res chain seq x y z
N MET A 1 -1.03 -46.51 17.18
CA MET A 1 -2.13 -47.47 17.00
C MET A 1 -3.41 -46.92 17.60
N PHE A 2 -4.41 -46.71 16.74
CA PHE A 2 -5.85 -46.82 17.02
C PHE A 2 -6.38 -46.25 18.34
N ARG A 3 -6.83 -44.99 18.29
CA ARG A 3 -8.06 -44.43 18.93
C ARG A 3 -7.89 -42.92 19.13
N LYS A 4 -8.06 -42.14 18.05
CA LYS A 4 -8.47 -40.72 18.16
C LYS A 4 -9.06 -40.13 16.87
N HIS A 5 -9.51 -40.97 15.93
CA HIS A 5 -10.17 -40.57 14.68
C HIS A 5 -11.54 -41.26 14.52
N MET A 6 -12.34 -41.30 15.58
CA MET A 6 -13.65 -41.97 15.55
C MET A 6 -14.75 -41.09 16.13
N LEU A 7 -14.85 -39.84 15.66
CA LEU A 7 -15.89 -38.89 16.07
C LEU A 7 -16.31 -37.91 14.95
N LEU A 8 -16.24 -38.36 13.69
CA LEU A 8 -16.69 -37.57 12.53
C LEU A 8 -17.65 -38.34 11.60
N MET A 9 -18.28 -39.41 12.11
CA MET A 9 -19.14 -40.31 11.32
C MET A 9 -20.48 -40.58 12.00
N SER A 10 -21.22 -39.56 12.43
CA SER A 10 -22.53 -39.76 13.08
C SER A 10 -23.59 -38.69 12.80
N SER A 11 -23.61 -38.10 11.60
CA SER A 11 -24.73 -37.23 11.19
C SER A 11 -25.00 -37.25 9.69
N LEU A 12 -25.11 -38.45 9.12
CA LEU A 12 -25.69 -38.70 7.81
C LEU A 12 -26.24 -40.13 7.84
N PHE A 13 -27.50 -40.34 8.23
CA PHE A 13 -28.33 -41.49 7.84
C PHE A 13 -29.71 -41.39 8.50
N VAL A 14 -30.67 -40.71 7.86
CA VAL A 14 -32.09 -41.11 7.85
C VAL A 14 -32.72 -40.62 6.54
N GLY A 15 -33.05 -41.56 5.65
CA GLY A 15 -33.74 -41.32 4.37
C GLY A 15 -33.66 -42.58 3.50
N LEU A 16 -34.60 -43.49 3.68
CA LEU A 16 -34.58 -44.87 3.17
C LEU A 16 -34.73 -45.02 1.63
N ASN A 17 -33.96 -45.99 1.13
CA ASN A 17 -34.31 -47.05 0.16
C ASN A 17 -34.71 -46.69 -1.28
N ALA A 18 -33.68 -46.44 -2.11
CA ALA A 18 -33.58 -46.98 -3.48
C ALA A 18 -32.15 -46.93 -4.09
N PHE A 19 -31.12 -46.42 -3.40
CA PHE A 19 -29.84 -46.02 -4.02
C PHE A 19 -28.56 -46.68 -3.47
N ALA A 20 -28.67 -47.71 -2.63
CA ALA A 20 -27.56 -48.14 -1.76
C ALA A 20 -26.39 -48.92 -2.42
N ALA A 21 -26.52 -49.44 -3.66
CA ALA A 21 -25.42 -50.19 -4.29
C ALA A 21 -24.46 -49.28 -5.09
N GLY A 22 -24.99 -48.22 -5.72
CA GLY A 22 -24.19 -47.26 -6.49
C GLY A 22 -23.34 -46.35 -5.60
N GLU A 23 -23.90 -45.89 -4.47
CA GLU A 23 -23.22 -44.99 -3.55
C GLU A 23 -22.05 -45.66 -2.82
N VAL A 24 -22.16 -46.93 -2.43
CA VAL A 24 -21.07 -47.66 -1.76
C VAL A 24 -19.89 -47.89 -2.72
N HIS A 25 -20.16 -48.18 -3.99
CA HIS A 25 -19.13 -48.34 -5.01
C HIS A 25 -18.41 -47.01 -5.31
N GLU A 26 -19.15 -45.91 -5.44
CA GLU A 26 -18.56 -44.57 -5.64
C GLU A 26 -17.75 -44.10 -4.42
N GLN A 27 -18.22 -44.36 -3.20
CA GLN A 27 -17.48 -44.05 -1.97
C GLN A 27 -16.17 -44.85 -1.85
N THR A 28 -16.21 -46.14 -2.21
CA THR A 28 -15.02 -47.01 -2.18
C THR A 28 -14.00 -46.56 -3.22
N LYS A 29 -14.47 -46.20 -4.42
CA LYS A 29 -13.62 -45.66 -5.49
C LYS A 29 -12.99 -44.32 -5.11
N PHE A 30 -13.76 -43.41 -4.50
CA PHE A 30 -13.23 -42.14 -4.01
C PHE A 30 -12.15 -42.34 -2.93
N ALA A 31 -12.37 -43.25 -1.99
CA ALA A 31 -11.39 -43.56 -0.94
C ALA A 31 -10.06 -44.10 -1.51
N ALA A 32 -10.14 -44.99 -2.51
CA ALA A 32 -8.95 -45.49 -3.20
C ALA A 32 -8.19 -44.38 -3.95
N GLU A 33 -8.93 -43.47 -4.61
CA GLU A 33 -8.32 -42.32 -5.30
C GLU A 33 -7.69 -41.31 -4.33
N MET A 34 -8.29 -41.10 -3.15
CA MET A 34 -7.69 -40.29 -2.07
C MET A 34 -6.32 -40.83 -1.64
N GLU A 35 -6.22 -42.14 -1.41
CA GLU A 35 -4.97 -42.78 -1.00
C GLU A 35 -3.91 -42.67 -2.12
N ARG A 36 -4.30 -42.96 -3.36
CA ARG A 36 -3.41 -42.88 -4.54
C ARG A 36 -2.91 -41.46 -4.76
N VAL A 37 -3.82 -40.47 -4.81
CA VAL A 37 -3.46 -39.07 -5.09
C VAL A 37 -2.58 -38.50 -3.98
N SER A 38 -2.90 -38.75 -2.71
CA SER A 38 -2.08 -38.30 -1.59
C SER A 38 -0.70 -38.96 -1.61
N GLY A 39 -0.63 -40.26 -1.89
CA GLY A 39 0.63 -40.99 -2.01
C GLY A 39 1.55 -40.44 -3.09
N VAL A 40 1.02 -40.23 -4.31
CA VAL A 40 1.80 -39.67 -5.44
C VAL A 40 2.24 -38.25 -5.14
N TYR A 41 1.35 -37.39 -4.63
CA TYR A 41 1.69 -36.01 -4.27
C TYR A 41 2.84 -35.96 -3.25
N ASN A 42 2.71 -36.71 -2.15
CA ASN A 42 3.69 -36.70 -1.08
C ASN A 42 5.05 -37.24 -1.53
N GLN A 43 5.07 -38.25 -2.42
CA GLN A 43 6.32 -38.77 -2.97
C GLN A 43 7.06 -37.71 -3.81
N ILE A 44 6.34 -37.01 -4.70
CA ILE A 44 6.94 -35.95 -5.53
C ILE A 44 7.51 -34.82 -4.65
N ILE A 45 6.78 -34.40 -3.61
CA ILE A 45 7.28 -33.38 -2.66
C ILE A 45 8.53 -33.86 -1.92
N GLN A 46 8.59 -35.14 -1.52
CA GLN A 46 9.80 -35.70 -0.91
C GLN A 46 10.99 -35.68 -1.86
N ASP A 47 10.80 -35.98 -3.14
CA ASP A 47 11.86 -35.98 -4.14
C ASP A 47 12.38 -34.55 -4.41
N ILE A 48 11.48 -33.57 -4.50
CA ILE A 48 11.82 -32.14 -4.54
C ILE A 48 12.69 -31.75 -3.33
N SER A 49 12.29 -32.17 -2.12
CA SER A 49 13.03 -31.82 -0.90
C SER A 49 14.45 -32.42 -0.83
N LYS A 50 14.69 -33.51 -1.57
CA LYS A 50 15.98 -34.22 -1.62
C LYS A 50 16.87 -33.77 -2.77
N SER A 51 16.38 -32.87 -3.64
CA SER A 51 17.11 -32.38 -4.79
C SER A 51 18.42 -31.69 -4.38
N LYS A 52 19.53 -32.08 -5.00
CA LYS A 52 20.88 -31.58 -4.68
C LYS A 52 21.38 -30.54 -5.68
N SER A 53 20.63 -30.31 -6.76
CA SER A 53 20.97 -29.35 -7.83
C SER A 53 19.73 -28.66 -8.39
N GLY A 54 19.92 -27.52 -9.04
CA GLY A 54 18.82 -26.78 -9.70
C GLY A 54 18.13 -27.59 -10.79
N ASN A 55 18.88 -28.36 -11.59
CA ASN A 55 18.32 -29.19 -12.64
C ASN A 55 17.45 -30.34 -12.09
N GLU A 56 17.87 -30.95 -10.98
CA GLU A 56 17.10 -32.01 -10.29
C GLU A 56 15.81 -31.44 -9.71
N PHE A 57 15.89 -30.25 -9.09
CA PHE A 57 14.72 -29.53 -8.60
C PHE A 57 13.72 -29.23 -9.72
N ASP A 58 14.18 -28.70 -10.86
CA ASP A 58 13.32 -28.35 -11.99
C ASP A 58 12.61 -29.60 -12.55
N GLU A 59 13.32 -30.73 -12.65
CA GLU A 59 12.74 -32.00 -13.10
C GLU A 59 11.60 -32.46 -12.18
N HIS A 60 11.82 -32.46 -10.86
CA HIS A 60 10.79 -32.88 -9.91
C HIS A 60 9.63 -31.86 -9.83
N PHE A 61 9.90 -30.57 -9.99
CA PHE A 61 8.86 -29.53 -10.05
C PHE A 61 8.00 -29.68 -11.31
N HIS A 62 8.57 -30.04 -12.45
CA HIS A 62 7.82 -30.37 -13.66
C HIS A 62 6.90 -31.59 -13.46
N LYS A 63 7.35 -32.62 -12.75
CA LYS A 63 6.52 -33.78 -12.39
C LYS A 63 5.34 -33.37 -11.49
N LEU A 64 5.57 -32.48 -10.53
CA LEU A 64 4.51 -31.94 -9.68
C LEU A 64 3.46 -31.18 -10.49
N ARG A 65 3.90 -30.31 -11.41
CA ARG A 65 3.00 -29.57 -12.30
C ARG A 65 2.16 -30.52 -13.17
N ALA A 66 2.79 -31.49 -13.81
CA ALA A 66 2.09 -32.47 -14.64
C ALA A 66 1.03 -33.25 -13.85
N PHE A 67 1.34 -33.64 -12.61
CA PHE A 67 0.41 -34.34 -11.74
C PHE A 67 -0.78 -33.48 -11.30
N ILE A 68 -0.56 -32.20 -10.97
CA ILE A 68 -1.66 -31.29 -10.58
C ILE A 68 -2.57 -30.98 -11.78
N VAL A 69 -2.00 -30.84 -12.97
CA VAL A 69 -2.75 -30.59 -14.22
C VAL A 69 -3.58 -31.81 -14.61
N ASN A 70 -3.08 -33.02 -14.37
CA ASN A 70 -3.80 -34.26 -14.65
C ASN A 70 -3.55 -35.32 -13.56
N PRO A 71 -4.33 -35.32 -12.47
CA PRO A 71 -4.17 -36.29 -11.38
C PRO A 71 -4.66 -37.69 -11.77
N GLY A 72 -5.46 -37.80 -12.82
CA GLY A 72 -6.08 -39.03 -13.32
C GLY A 72 -7.23 -38.73 -14.28
N ASN A 73 -7.67 -39.74 -15.04
CA ASN A 73 -8.69 -39.58 -16.10
C ASN A 73 -10.14 -39.71 -15.58
N ASP A 74 -10.39 -39.45 -14.30
CA ASP A 74 -11.74 -39.55 -13.73
C ASP A 74 -12.06 -38.47 -12.68
N LYS A 75 -13.36 -38.27 -12.44
CA LYS A 75 -13.89 -37.25 -11.53
C LYS A 75 -13.40 -37.42 -10.08
N PHE A 76 -13.13 -38.66 -9.64
CA PHE A 76 -12.71 -38.94 -8.28
C PHE A 76 -11.25 -38.58 -8.05
N SER A 77 -10.38 -38.74 -9.07
CA SER A 77 -9.01 -38.24 -9.00
C SER A 77 -8.94 -36.71 -8.83
N ASN A 78 -9.77 -35.97 -9.57
CA ASN A 78 -9.86 -34.51 -9.46
C ASN A 78 -10.39 -34.07 -8.08
N LEU A 79 -11.45 -34.72 -7.60
CA LEU A 79 -12.00 -34.44 -6.27
C LEU A 79 -10.98 -34.77 -5.16
N ALA A 80 -10.23 -35.86 -5.31
CA ALA A 80 -9.20 -36.26 -4.37
C ALA A 80 -8.04 -35.26 -4.34
N LEU A 81 -7.61 -34.76 -5.51
CA LEU A 81 -6.62 -33.70 -5.62
C LEU A 81 -7.11 -32.41 -4.93
N CYS A 82 -8.37 -32.04 -5.14
CA CYS A 82 -8.98 -30.90 -4.47
C CYS A 82 -8.95 -31.02 -2.94
N VAL A 83 -9.25 -32.19 -2.39
CA VAL A 83 -9.17 -32.44 -0.93
C VAL A 83 -7.73 -32.37 -0.44
N GLN A 84 -6.79 -33.00 -1.15
CA GLN A 84 -5.36 -32.95 -0.82
C GLN A 84 -4.86 -31.50 -0.77
N LEU A 85 -5.06 -30.71 -1.82
CA LEU A 85 -4.61 -29.31 -1.90
C LEU A 85 -5.30 -28.42 -0.86
N LYS A 86 -6.60 -28.61 -0.61
CA LYS A 86 -7.33 -27.89 0.45
C LYS A 86 -6.85 -28.26 1.85
N SER A 87 -6.23 -29.42 2.05
CA SER A 87 -5.69 -29.84 3.34
C SER A 87 -4.29 -29.28 3.64
N LEU A 88 -3.57 -28.77 2.64
CA LEU A 88 -2.18 -28.31 2.79
C LEU A 88 -2.03 -27.17 3.82
N PRO A 89 -0.93 -27.14 4.59
CA PRO A 89 -0.53 -25.95 5.36
C PRO A 89 -0.36 -24.71 4.46
N MET A 90 -0.55 -23.52 5.03
CA MET A 90 -0.51 -22.26 4.26
C MET A 90 0.84 -22.02 3.57
N GLY A 91 1.97 -22.43 4.17
CA GLY A 91 3.29 -22.29 3.56
C GLY A 91 3.53 -23.22 2.37
N GLU A 92 2.86 -24.37 2.33
CA GLU A 92 2.96 -25.33 1.22
C GLU A 92 2.08 -24.93 0.03
N LEU A 93 0.96 -24.25 0.28
CA LEU A 93 0.11 -23.69 -0.78
C LEU A 93 0.82 -22.64 -1.63
N GLU A 94 1.75 -21.87 -1.04
CA GLU A 94 2.58 -20.91 -1.79
C GLU A 94 3.47 -21.62 -2.83
N TYR A 95 4.03 -22.76 -2.45
CA TYR A 95 4.95 -23.52 -3.29
C TYR A 95 4.28 -24.04 -4.57
N VAL A 96 2.97 -24.31 -4.52
CA VAL A 96 2.16 -24.78 -5.65
C VAL A 96 1.22 -23.73 -6.21
N GLN A 97 1.26 -22.49 -5.69
CA GLN A 97 0.33 -21.41 -6.09
C GLN A 97 0.37 -21.15 -7.60
N SER A 98 1.57 -21.02 -8.17
CA SER A 98 1.73 -20.75 -9.60
C SER A 98 1.19 -21.86 -10.50
N ILE A 99 1.13 -23.10 -9.99
CA ILE A 99 0.53 -24.23 -10.69
C ILE A 99 -0.99 -24.17 -10.55
N ILE A 100 -1.51 -23.93 -9.34
CA ILE A 100 -2.95 -23.80 -9.06
C ILE A 100 -3.59 -22.67 -9.86
N GLU A 101 -2.88 -21.57 -10.06
CA GLU A 101 -3.33 -20.39 -10.80
C GLU A 101 -3.11 -20.50 -12.32
N SER A 102 -2.51 -21.60 -12.80
CA SER A 102 -2.28 -21.80 -14.23
C SER A 102 -3.54 -22.24 -14.97
N ASP A 103 -3.70 -21.78 -16.22
CA ASP A 103 -4.81 -22.19 -17.09
C ASP A 103 -4.83 -23.71 -17.30
N ASP A 104 -3.66 -24.34 -17.32
CA ASP A 104 -3.50 -25.79 -17.47
C ASP A 104 -4.20 -26.56 -16.33
N ALA A 105 -4.22 -26.02 -15.12
CA ALA A 105 -4.82 -26.66 -13.94
C ALA A 105 -6.33 -26.41 -13.81
N ALA A 106 -6.91 -25.52 -14.63
CA ALA A 106 -8.30 -25.08 -14.50
C ALA A 106 -9.31 -26.22 -14.62
N ILE A 107 -9.02 -27.23 -15.45
CA ILE A 107 -9.89 -28.39 -15.65
C ILE A 107 -9.87 -29.31 -14.42
N ALA A 108 -8.67 -29.66 -13.93
CA ALA A 108 -8.50 -30.55 -12.78
C ALA A 108 -9.02 -29.92 -11.47
N LEU A 109 -8.91 -28.60 -11.34
CA LEU A 109 -9.26 -27.86 -10.12
C LEU A 109 -10.62 -27.15 -10.19
N LYS A 110 -11.41 -27.37 -11.25
CA LYS A 110 -12.68 -26.66 -11.49
C LYS A 110 -13.58 -26.63 -10.25
N ASP A 111 -13.68 -27.75 -9.54
CA ASP A 111 -14.60 -27.94 -8.41
C ASP A 111 -14.11 -27.34 -7.09
N CYS A 112 -12.85 -26.90 -7.00
CA CYS A 112 -12.27 -26.31 -5.79
C CYS A 112 -11.48 -25.01 -6.01
N SER A 113 -11.41 -24.52 -7.24
CA SER A 113 -10.67 -23.32 -7.63
C SER A 113 -10.99 -22.11 -6.75
N GLY A 114 -12.27 -21.82 -6.51
CA GLY A 114 -12.69 -20.70 -5.67
C GLY A 114 -12.27 -20.83 -4.19
N ASP A 115 -12.30 -22.04 -3.64
CA ASP A 115 -11.87 -22.31 -2.26
C ASP A 115 -10.35 -22.21 -2.11
N LEU A 116 -9.61 -22.75 -3.09
CA LEU A 116 -8.15 -22.67 -3.14
C LEU A 116 -7.70 -21.21 -3.31
N GLN A 117 -8.32 -20.45 -4.22
CA GLN A 117 -8.06 -19.03 -4.39
C GLN A 117 -8.35 -18.24 -3.10
N ARG A 118 -9.45 -18.53 -2.41
CA ARG A 118 -9.74 -17.89 -1.10
C ARG A 118 -8.69 -18.25 -0.07
N LYS A 119 -8.24 -19.50 -0.01
CA LYS A 119 -7.24 -19.96 0.94
C LYS A 119 -5.86 -19.36 0.65
N ILE A 120 -5.45 -19.30 -0.62
CA ILE A 120 -4.24 -18.62 -1.10
C ILE A 120 -4.33 -17.12 -0.80
N MET A 121 -5.48 -16.49 -1.02
CA MET A 121 -5.73 -15.10 -0.65
C MET A 121 -5.57 -14.90 0.86
N ILE A 122 -6.12 -15.77 1.71
CA ILE A 122 -5.95 -15.70 3.17
C ILE A 122 -4.49 -15.93 3.57
N ALA A 123 -3.80 -16.91 2.99
CA ALA A 123 -2.38 -17.18 3.21
C ALA A 123 -1.53 -15.94 2.87
N ASN A 124 -1.78 -15.36 1.71
CA ASN A 124 -1.13 -14.14 1.25
C ASN A 124 -1.47 -12.96 2.16
N LEU A 125 -2.72 -12.81 2.62
CA LEU A 125 -3.10 -11.78 3.60
C LEU A 125 -2.42 -11.97 4.96
N THR A 126 -2.26 -13.21 5.41
CA THR A 126 -1.67 -13.56 6.71
C THR A 126 -0.14 -13.39 6.68
N LYS A 127 0.51 -13.79 5.59
CA LYS A 127 1.95 -13.56 5.33
C LYS A 127 2.27 -12.08 5.11
N LYS A 128 1.34 -11.35 4.48
CA LYS A 128 1.44 -9.89 4.27
C LYS A 128 1.21 -9.11 5.57
N ALA A 129 0.79 -9.75 6.67
CA ALA A 129 0.44 -9.08 7.93
C ALA A 129 1.55 -9.01 9.00
N SER A 130 2.69 -9.70 8.91
CA SER A 130 3.77 -9.51 9.90
C SER A 130 5.15 -9.39 9.28
N LEU A 131 5.60 -8.15 9.08
CA LEU A 131 6.98 -7.85 9.41
C LEU A 131 7.17 -8.30 10.87
N ASN A 132 8.14 -9.16 11.18
CA ASN A 132 8.40 -9.59 12.55
C ASN A 132 9.09 -8.46 13.33
N LEU A 133 8.34 -7.38 13.57
CA LEU A 133 8.77 -6.17 14.27
C LEU A 133 8.29 -6.15 15.72
N ASP A 134 7.57 -7.16 16.18
CA ASP A 134 6.97 -7.19 17.52
C ASP A 134 8.03 -6.95 18.60
N ALA A 135 9.17 -7.62 18.51
CA ALA A 135 10.27 -7.45 19.47
C ALA A 135 10.84 -6.03 19.48
N ASP A 136 10.93 -5.38 18.32
CA ASP A 136 11.46 -4.01 18.20
C ASP A 136 10.43 -2.98 18.63
N ILE A 137 9.16 -3.19 18.27
CA ILE A 137 8.04 -2.37 18.71
C ILE A 137 7.93 -2.43 20.24
N GLN A 138 8.01 -3.61 20.86
CA GLN A 138 7.89 -3.71 22.32
C GLN A 138 8.96 -2.92 23.09
N LYS A 139 10.14 -2.68 22.49
CA LYS A 139 11.23 -1.89 23.07
C LYS A 139 11.05 -0.38 22.88
N ILE A 140 10.11 0.08 22.05
CA ILE A 140 9.87 1.51 21.83
C ILE A 140 9.46 2.18 23.14
N ARG A 141 10.19 3.24 23.48
CA ARG A 141 9.90 4.13 24.61
C ARG A 141 8.89 5.21 24.22
N ARG A 142 8.14 5.68 25.22
CA ARG A 142 7.20 6.80 25.05
C ARG A 142 7.98 8.08 24.75
N ILE A 143 7.45 8.87 23.83
CA ILE A 143 8.00 10.18 23.45
C ILE A 143 7.00 11.26 23.90
N PRO A 144 7.46 12.39 24.46
CA PRO A 144 6.60 13.55 24.66
C PRO A 144 5.85 13.92 23.38
N PHE A 145 4.53 14.10 23.48
CA PHE A 145 3.65 14.36 22.35
C PHE A 145 2.81 15.62 22.60
N GLU A 146 2.65 16.45 21.58
CA GLU A 146 1.84 17.66 21.62
C GLU A 146 1.10 17.85 20.30
N GLU A 147 -0.18 18.26 20.37
CA GLU A 147 -0.91 18.75 19.21
C GLU A 147 -0.91 20.27 19.21
N ARG A 148 -0.62 20.87 18.07
CA ARG A 148 -0.60 22.33 17.90
C ARG A 148 -1.36 22.71 16.64
N THR A 149 -2.05 23.84 16.66
CA THR A 149 -2.66 24.36 15.44
C THR A 149 -1.58 24.69 14.42
N VAL A 150 -1.83 24.30 13.18
CA VAL A 150 -0.95 24.58 12.05
C VAL A 150 -0.80 26.10 11.88
N PRO A 151 0.42 26.63 11.72
CA PRO A 151 0.61 28.06 11.49
C PRO A 151 -0.16 28.56 10.27
N ASN A 152 -0.55 29.83 10.27
CA ASN A 152 -1.19 30.48 9.13
C ASN A 152 -0.18 30.82 8.02
N ILE A 153 0.39 29.77 7.44
CA ILE A 153 1.30 29.80 6.30
C ILE A 153 0.85 28.74 5.30
N ASP A 154 1.12 29.01 4.04
CA ASP A 154 0.69 28.17 2.92
C ASP A 154 1.60 26.97 2.68
N TYR A 155 2.89 27.10 3.02
CA TYR A 155 3.91 26.06 2.84
C TYR A 155 4.64 25.80 4.15
N LEU A 156 4.63 24.53 4.58
CA LEU A 156 5.22 24.07 5.83
C LEU A 156 6.35 23.08 5.57
N SER A 157 7.56 23.40 6.02
CA SER A 157 8.71 22.48 6.02
C SER A 157 9.34 22.30 7.40
N MET A 158 9.33 23.36 8.22
CA MET A 158 9.89 23.36 9.59
C MET A 158 9.17 24.35 10.52
N GLN A 159 8.35 25.24 9.96
CA GLN A 159 7.65 26.28 10.70
C GLN A 159 6.67 25.67 11.71
N GLY A 160 6.52 26.34 12.85
CA GLY A 160 5.68 25.84 13.95
C GLY A 160 6.34 24.80 14.85
N LEU A 161 7.64 24.50 14.66
CA LEU A 161 8.42 23.57 15.47
C LEU A 161 9.59 24.28 16.19
N ASN A 162 9.71 24.03 17.49
CA ASN A 162 10.82 24.53 18.32
C ASN A 162 12.04 23.60 18.26
N ASP A 163 13.13 23.98 18.93
CA ASP A 163 14.28 23.10 19.09
C ASP A 163 13.84 21.75 19.69
N LYS A 164 14.39 20.65 19.15
CA LYS A 164 14.02 19.27 19.49
C LYS A 164 12.54 18.90 19.29
N GLU A 165 11.81 19.64 18.47
CA GLU A 165 10.46 19.26 18.03
C GLU A 165 10.49 18.71 16.60
N VAL A 166 9.89 17.54 16.41
CA VAL A 166 9.75 16.90 15.09
C VAL A 166 8.31 16.53 14.80
N MET A 167 7.91 16.60 13.53
CA MET A 167 6.63 16.06 13.06
C MET A 167 6.91 14.89 12.14
N LEU A 168 6.37 13.71 12.45
CA LEU A 168 6.53 12.51 11.63
C LEU A 168 5.49 12.53 10.50
N THR A 169 5.93 12.29 9.27
CA THR A 169 5.05 12.22 8.11
C THR A 169 5.36 11.02 7.21
N PHE A 170 4.31 10.45 6.62
CA PHE A 170 4.40 9.26 5.75
C PHE A 170 3.67 9.50 4.43
N ASP A 171 4.34 9.25 3.31
CA ASP A 171 3.79 9.42 1.97
C ASP A 171 3.44 8.09 1.30
N ASP A 172 2.57 8.18 0.28
CA ASP A 172 2.16 7.16 -0.70
C ASP A 172 1.06 6.19 -0.30
N GLY A 173 1.06 5.70 0.94
CA GLY A 173 0.20 4.61 1.37
C GLY A 173 -1.30 4.95 1.46
N PRO A 174 -2.11 4.10 2.13
CA PRO A 174 -1.67 3.02 3.00
C PRO A 174 -1.53 1.66 2.31
N THR A 175 -0.71 0.78 2.88
CA THR A 175 -0.64 -0.63 2.51
C THR A 175 -0.61 -1.53 3.74
N GLN A 176 -1.30 -2.68 3.67
CA GLN A 176 -1.44 -3.60 4.80
C GLN A 176 -0.09 -4.03 5.41
N ARG A 177 0.93 -4.21 4.58
CA ARG A 177 2.21 -4.81 4.98
C ARG A 177 3.04 -3.89 5.89
N THR A 178 2.99 -2.59 5.64
CA THR A 178 3.95 -1.62 6.21
C THR A 178 3.25 -0.57 7.04
N THR A 179 2.08 -0.08 6.61
CA THR A 179 1.32 0.91 7.39
C THR A 179 0.84 0.33 8.72
N VAL A 180 0.41 -0.94 8.77
CA VAL A 180 -0.04 -1.56 10.03
C VAL A 180 1.06 -1.57 11.10
N PRO A 181 2.26 -2.13 10.87
CA PRO A 181 3.32 -2.08 11.88
C PRO A 181 3.81 -0.64 12.17
N ILE A 182 3.71 0.29 11.22
CA ILE A 182 3.97 1.72 11.48
C ILE A 182 2.97 2.29 12.49
N LEU A 183 1.67 2.01 12.33
CA LEU A 183 0.64 2.44 13.28
C LEU A 183 0.87 1.86 14.68
N GLU A 184 1.23 0.58 14.77
CA GLU A 184 1.56 -0.06 16.06
C GLU A 184 2.79 0.58 16.72
N ALA A 185 3.83 0.90 15.94
CA ALA A 185 5.03 1.58 16.44
C ALA A 185 4.71 2.99 16.97
N LEU A 186 3.92 3.79 16.23
CA LEU A 186 3.48 5.12 16.65
C LEU A 186 2.63 5.07 17.92
N LYS A 187 1.68 4.12 17.97
CA LYS A 187 0.83 3.87 19.14
C LYS A 187 1.65 3.51 20.38
N LYS A 188 2.65 2.65 20.22
CA LYS A 188 3.57 2.26 21.30
C LYS A 188 4.42 3.42 21.79
N ALA A 189 4.94 4.26 20.88
CA ALA A 189 5.62 5.50 21.22
C ALA A 189 4.69 6.55 21.85
N GLY A 190 3.37 6.40 21.71
CA GLY A 190 2.39 7.34 22.24
C GLY A 190 2.27 8.62 21.44
N VAL A 191 2.61 8.58 20.15
CA VAL A 191 2.66 9.75 19.27
C VAL A 191 1.72 9.58 18.08
N LYS A 192 1.45 10.69 17.39
CA LYS A 192 0.72 10.71 16.11
C LYS A 192 1.59 11.27 14.99
N ALA A 193 1.29 10.90 13.76
CA ALA A 193 1.93 11.37 12.54
C ALA A 193 0.89 11.92 11.54
N ALA A 194 1.37 12.48 10.44
CA ALA A 194 0.55 12.79 9.27
C ALA A 194 0.81 11.78 8.14
N PHE A 195 -0.26 11.32 7.50
CA PHE A 195 -0.21 10.43 6.35
C PHE A 195 -0.71 11.20 5.12
N PHE A 196 0.15 11.38 4.12
CA PHE A 196 -0.20 11.95 2.83
C PHE A 196 -0.44 10.78 1.86
N SER A 197 -1.69 10.31 1.84
CA SER A 197 -2.07 9.14 1.06
C SER A 197 -2.31 9.48 -0.40
N THR A 198 -1.94 8.57 -1.29
CA THR A 198 -2.41 8.66 -2.68
C THR A 198 -3.89 8.27 -2.75
N GLY A 199 -4.66 8.93 -3.62
CA GLY A 199 -6.07 8.60 -3.80
C GLY A 199 -6.29 7.14 -4.20
N ARG A 200 -5.42 6.59 -5.05
CA ARG A 200 -5.44 5.18 -5.45
C ARG A 200 -5.28 4.24 -4.26
N GLN A 201 -4.24 4.43 -3.43
CA GLN A 201 -3.96 3.53 -2.32
C GLN A 201 -5.04 3.60 -1.25
N ALA A 202 -5.56 4.79 -0.97
CA ALA A 202 -6.67 4.95 -0.04
C ALA A 202 -7.92 4.18 -0.49
N LEU A 203 -8.30 4.32 -1.77
CA LEU A 203 -9.46 3.61 -2.32
C LEU A 203 -9.29 2.08 -2.32
N GLN A 204 -8.07 1.59 -2.51
CA GLN A 204 -7.75 0.16 -2.48
C GLN A 204 -7.71 -0.40 -1.04
N ASN A 205 -7.43 0.44 -0.04
CA ASN A 205 -7.20 0.01 1.35
C ASN A 205 -8.09 0.78 2.34
N LYS A 206 -9.38 0.97 2.01
CA LYS A 206 -10.30 1.85 2.75
C LYS A 206 -10.33 1.61 4.26
N ALA A 207 -10.40 0.36 4.69
CA ALA A 207 -10.44 0.02 6.12
C ALA A 207 -9.17 0.49 6.86
N LEU A 208 -8.02 0.45 6.19
CA LEU A 208 -6.76 0.91 6.75
C LEU A 208 -6.67 2.44 6.75
N THR A 209 -7.20 3.11 5.72
CA THR A 209 -7.34 4.58 5.71
C THR A 209 -8.25 5.07 6.84
N GLN A 210 -9.39 4.40 7.05
CA GLN A 210 -10.29 4.69 8.18
C GLN A 210 -9.60 4.47 9.52
N ARG A 211 -8.79 3.42 9.64
CA ARG A 211 -8.01 3.14 10.83
C ARG A 211 -6.98 4.25 11.13
N ILE A 212 -6.25 4.76 10.13
CA ILE A 212 -5.33 5.90 10.30
C ILE A 212 -6.06 7.08 10.95
N LEU A 213 -7.22 7.44 10.40
CA LEU A 213 -8.04 8.54 10.90
C LEU A 213 -8.58 8.27 12.31
N ALA A 214 -9.13 7.08 12.55
CA ALA A 214 -9.70 6.67 13.83
C ALA A 214 -8.65 6.63 14.96
N GLU A 215 -7.39 6.34 14.64
CA GLU A 215 -6.29 6.42 15.58
C GLU A 215 -5.81 7.87 15.85
N GLY A 216 -6.44 8.88 15.26
CA GLY A 216 -6.18 10.30 15.54
C GLY A 216 -5.03 10.92 14.73
N HIS A 217 -4.47 10.18 13.76
CA HIS A 217 -3.46 10.72 12.86
C HIS A 217 -4.04 11.75 11.89
N ILE A 218 -3.19 12.63 11.37
CA ILE A 218 -3.57 13.54 10.29
C ILE A 218 -3.63 12.74 8.99
N LEU A 219 -4.67 12.99 8.18
CA LEU A 219 -4.86 12.35 6.89
C LEU A 219 -4.99 13.42 5.80
N GLY A 220 -3.92 13.61 5.03
CA GLY A 220 -3.88 14.48 3.84
C GLY A 220 -3.77 13.68 2.55
N SER A 221 -3.63 14.37 1.41
CA SER A 221 -3.46 13.72 0.10
C SER A 221 -2.11 13.99 -0.57
N HIS A 222 -1.71 13.05 -1.44
CA HIS A 222 -0.45 13.05 -2.18
C HIS A 222 -0.66 12.76 -3.69
N SER A 223 -1.61 13.49 -4.29
CA SER A 223 -2.15 13.22 -5.63
C SER A 223 -2.88 11.87 -5.75
N PHE A 224 -3.42 11.55 -6.93
CA PHE A 224 -4.16 10.31 -7.15
C PHE A 224 -3.25 9.13 -7.51
N TYR A 225 -2.40 9.27 -8.53
CA TYR A 225 -1.49 8.21 -9.00
C TYR A 225 -0.03 8.39 -8.58
N HIS A 226 0.31 9.44 -7.83
CA HIS A 226 1.70 9.85 -7.60
C HIS A 226 2.42 10.18 -8.94
N THR A 227 1.72 10.81 -9.89
CA THR A 227 2.37 11.24 -11.14
C THR A 227 3.40 12.32 -10.81
N LEU A 228 4.58 12.27 -11.45
CA LEU A 228 5.59 13.32 -11.33
C LEU A 228 4.96 14.68 -11.65
N MET A 229 4.85 15.53 -10.62
CA MET A 229 4.25 16.85 -10.75
C MET A 229 5.32 17.91 -11.09
N MET A 230 6.10 17.69 -12.15
CA MET A 230 7.14 18.67 -12.48
C MET A 230 6.53 19.92 -13.12
N GLY A 231 6.77 21.09 -12.52
CA GLY A 231 6.35 22.37 -13.10
C GLY A 231 6.90 22.61 -14.51
N ARG A 232 8.06 22.03 -14.84
CA ARG A 232 8.60 22.04 -16.20
C ARG A 232 7.89 21.11 -17.15
N GLU A 233 7.31 20.01 -16.68
CA GLU A 233 6.49 19.16 -17.54
C GLU A 233 5.18 19.84 -17.89
N VAL A 234 4.57 20.55 -16.94
CA VAL A 234 3.42 21.43 -17.24
C VAL A 234 3.80 22.52 -18.22
N ASN A 235 4.88 23.26 -17.94
CA ASN A 235 5.31 24.40 -18.76
C ASN A 235 5.85 23.99 -20.15
N ARG A 236 6.31 22.75 -20.32
CA ARG A 236 6.76 22.19 -21.61
C ARG A 236 5.67 21.35 -22.29
N GLY A 237 4.41 21.43 -21.84
CA GLY A 237 3.28 20.71 -22.40
C GLY A 237 3.29 19.19 -22.19
N LYS A 238 4.25 18.65 -21.43
CA LYS A 238 4.38 17.20 -21.14
C LYS A 238 3.30 16.69 -20.19
N MET A 239 2.66 17.59 -19.46
CA MET A 239 1.47 17.36 -18.64
C MET A 239 0.49 18.51 -18.86
N SER A 240 -0.78 18.24 -19.16
CA SER A 240 -1.78 19.30 -19.26
C SER A 240 -2.08 19.87 -17.87
N TYR A 241 -2.44 21.15 -17.82
CA TYR A 241 -2.88 21.80 -16.59
C TYR A 241 -4.09 21.09 -15.97
N ASP A 242 -5.01 20.61 -16.80
CA ASP A 242 -6.19 19.86 -16.38
C ASP A 242 -5.79 18.53 -15.74
N TYR A 243 -4.82 17.80 -16.30
CA TYR A 243 -4.33 16.56 -15.71
C TYR A 243 -3.68 16.81 -14.34
N PHE A 244 -2.89 17.87 -14.21
CA PHE A 244 -2.32 18.28 -12.93
C PHE A 244 -3.41 18.53 -11.87
N LEU A 245 -4.41 19.34 -12.20
CA LEU A 245 -5.51 19.63 -11.29
C LEU A 245 -6.30 18.37 -10.96
N SER A 246 -6.53 17.50 -11.95
CA SER A 246 -7.23 16.22 -11.77
C SER A 246 -6.48 15.27 -10.84
N GLU A 247 -5.15 15.19 -10.92
CA GLU A 247 -4.33 14.40 -10.01
C GLU A 247 -4.42 14.92 -8.57
N MET A 248 -4.33 16.24 -8.37
CA MET A 248 -4.39 16.86 -7.04
C MET A 248 -5.78 16.70 -6.42
N ILE A 249 -6.82 17.11 -7.15
CA ILE A 249 -8.23 17.03 -6.74
C ILE A 249 -8.65 15.57 -6.55
N GLY A 250 -8.37 14.73 -7.54
CA GLY A 250 -8.72 13.31 -7.49
C GLY A 250 -8.08 12.61 -6.29
N GLY A 251 -6.82 12.93 -5.97
CA GLY A 251 -6.14 12.43 -4.78
C GLY A 251 -6.89 12.77 -3.49
N HIS A 252 -7.25 14.05 -3.33
CA HIS A 252 -7.99 14.53 -2.16
C HIS A 252 -9.38 13.88 -2.05
N VAL A 253 -10.12 13.82 -3.17
CA VAL A 253 -11.44 13.17 -3.24
C VAL A 253 -11.35 11.66 -2.96
N GLY A 254 -10.33 10.98 -3.47
CA GLY A 254 -10.13 9.53 -3.28
C GLY A 254 -9.84 9.16 -1.82
N VAL A 255 -9.06 9.99 -1.13
CA VAL A 255 -8.79 9.82 0.31
C VAL A 255 -10.06 10.12 1.13
N PHE A 256 -10.76 11.23 0.84
CA PHE A 256 -12.05 11.55 1.49
C PHE A 256 -13.07 10.43 1.30
N SER A 257 -13.21 9.90 0.08
CA SER A 257 -14.17 8.82 -0.24
C SER A 257 -13.87 7.51 0.49
N SER A 258 -12.64 7.33 0.98
CA SER A 258 -12.20 6.15 1.71
C SER A 258 -12.50 6.24 3.20
N ALA A 259 -12.29 7.42 3.80
CA ALA A 259 -12.40 7.62 5.25
C ALA A 259 -13.63 8.42 5.70
N GLY A 260 -14.34 9.10 4.79
CA GLY A 260 -15.44 10.02 5.10
C GLY A 260 -14.99 11.39 5.60
N TYR A 261 -13.68 11.61 5.73
CA TYR A 261 -13.07 12.86 6.15
C TYR A 261 -11.63 12.93 5.61
N ILE A 262 -11.13 14.15 5.44
CA ILE A 262 -9.75 14.43 5.08
C ILE A 262 -9.35 15.78 5.68
N ASP A 263 -8.13 15.89 6.20
CA ASP A 263 -7.57 17.16 6.64
C ASP A 263 -7.20 18.00 5.39
N PRO A 264 -7.29 19.34 5.41
CA PRO A 264 -7.10 20.21 4.23
C PRO A 264 -5.62 20.36 3.85
N TYR A 265 -4.89 19.24 3.83
CA TYR A 265 -3.45 19.17 3.68
C TYR A 265 -3.09 18.41 2.41
N PHE A 266 -2.07 18.91 1.73
CA PHE A 266 -1.56 18.34 0.50
C PHE A 266 -0.04 18.33 0.50
N ARG A 267 0.56 17.29 -0.08
CA ARG A 267 1.99 17.27 -0.40
C ARG A 267 2.15 16.99 -1.88
N PHE A 268 2.99 17.77 -2.55
CA PHE A 268 3.32 17.51 -3.95
C PHE A 268 4.22 16.27 -4.08
N PRO A 269 3.93 15.32 -4.98
CA PRO A 269 4.84 14.22 -5.32
C PRO A 269 6.26 14.69 -5.55
N ASN A 270 7.22 14.07 -4.85
CA ASN A 270 8.65 14.42 -4.86
C ASN A 270 8.97 15.87 -4.43
N GLY A 271 8.03 16.59 -3.81
CA GLY A 271 8.19 18.02 -3.48
C GLY A 271 8.21 18.93 -4.72
N CYS A 272 7.95 18.37 -5.91
CA CYS A 272 8.00 19.09 -7.17
C CYS A 272 6.81 20.03 -7.31
N MET A 273 7.07 21.34 -7.26
CA MET A 273 6.05 22.36 -7.44
C MET A 273 6.64 23.64 -8.05
N ASN A 274 5.80 24.44 -8.72
CA ASN A 274 6.10 25.83 -9.09
C ASN A 274 5.12 26.79 -8.40
N LYS A 275 5.31 28.10 -8.58
CA LYS A 275 4.47 29.13 -7.95
C LYS A 275 2.98 29.00 -8.31
N ASN A 276 2.66 28.66 -9.56
CA ASN A 276 1.28 28.52 -10.00
C ASN A 276 0.62 27.28 -9.37
N MET A 277 1.33 26.15 -9.33
CA MET A 277 0.83 24.94 -8.68
C MET A 277 0.58 25.15 -7.19
N ARG A 278 1.51 25.85 -6.51
CA ARG A 278 1.36 26.25 -5.10
C ARG A 278 0.11 27.11 -4.91
N ARG A 279 -0.05 28.13 -5.76
CA ARG A 279 -1.22 29.03 -5.74
C ARG A 279 -2.54 28.27 -5.91
N ASN A 280 -2.60 27.35 -6.88
CA ASN A 280 -3.81 26.56 -7.12
C ASN A 280 -4.22 25.72 -5.92
N ALA A 281 -3.26 25.07 -5.27
CA ALA A 281 -3.54 24.30 -4.06
C ALA A 281 -4.04 25.22 -2.94
N THR A 282 -3.42 26.39 -2.73
CA THR A 282 -3.84 27.35 -1.69
C THR A 282 -5.21 27.96 -1.98
N GLU A 283 -5.55 28.23 -3.25
CA GLU A 283 -6.87 28.75 -3.66
C GLU A 283 -7.98 27.72 -3.43
N LEU A 284 -7.65 26.42 -3.44
CA LEU A 284 -8.55 25.33 -3.02
C LEU A 284 -8.60 25.16 -1.48
N GLY A 285 -7.98 26.05 -0.72
CA GLY A 285 -7.92 25.98 0.74
C GLY A 285 -6.96 24.92 1.29
N LEU A 286 -6.08 24.36 0.45
CA LEU A 286 -5.12 23.34 0.88
C LEU A 286 -3.85 23.99 1.46
N LYS A 287 -3.42 23.50 2.62
CA LYS A 287 -2.09 23.76 3.17
C LYS A 287 -1.08 22.77 2.62
N ILE A 288 0.05 23.28 2.16
CA ILE A 288 1.06 22.47 1.48
C ILE A 288 2.15 22.08 2.47
N PHE A 289 2.43 20.79 2.58
CA PHE A 289 3.49 20.25 3.42
C PHE A 289 4.68 19.82 2.58
N GLY A 290 5.83 20.44 2.80
CA GLY A 290 7.14 19.91 2.45
C GLY A 290 7.75 19.11 3.60
N TRP A 291 9.08 19.04 3.62
CA TRP A 291 9.86 18.44 4.70
C TRP A 291 11.21 19.16 4.85
N SER A 292 11.83 19.04 6.01
CA SER A 292 13.21 19.51 6.24
C SER A 292 14.16 18.38 6.65
N ILE A 293 13.62 17.19 6.96
CA ILE A 293 14.37 16.01 7.35
C ILE A 293 13.94 14.86 6.44
N ASP A 294 14.75 14.53 5.44
CA ASP A 294 14.54 13.37 4.56
C ASP A 294 15.22 12.13 5.16
N SER A 295 14.46 11.04 5.34
CA SER A 295 15.01 9.77 5.81
C SER A 295 15.79 9.01 4.73
N PHE A 296 15.60 9.36 3.45
CA PHE A 296 16.13 8.65 2.29
C PHE A 296 15.75 7.16 2.22
N ASP A 297 14.68 6.76 2.90
CA ASP A 297 14.20 5.38 2.97
C ASP A 297 13.91 4.73 1.59
N TRP A 298 13.53 5.54 0.61
CA TRP A 298 13.32 5.16 -0.78
C TRP A 298 14.60 4.68 -1.51
N GLN A 299 15.79 5.04 -1.02
CA GLN A 299 17.08 4.64 -1.65
C GLN A 299 17.54 3.23 -1.28
N TYR A 300 17.03 2.69 -0.18
CA TYR A 300 17.50 1.44 0.43
C TYR A 300 16.54 0.29 0.17
N GLY A 301 16.15 0.11 -1.08
CA GLY A 301 15.27 -0.99 -1.52
C GLY A 301 15.95 -2.35 -1.46
N VAL A 302 15.13 -3.40 -1.30
CA VAL A 302 15.55 -4.81 -1.15
C VAL A 302 16.34 -5.32 -2.38
N SER A 303 16.12 -4.75 -3.57
CA SER A 303 16.85 -5.12 -4.79
C SER A 303 18.31 -4.68 -4.79
N LYS A 304 18.65 -3.62 -4.04
CA LYS A 304 20.00 -3.04 -3.97
C LYS A 304 20.80 -3.54 -2.77
N TYR A 305 20.12 -3.91 -1.68
CA TYR A 305 20.76 -4.33 -0.44
C TYR A 305 20.09 -5.58 0.14
N LYS A 306 20.88 -6.64 0.36
CA LYS A 306 20.36 -7.95 0.80
C LYS A 306 20.10 -8.04 2.31
N ASN A 307 20.72 -7.18 3.13
CA ASN A 307 20.64 -7.26 4.59
C ASN A 307 19.63 -6.23 5.15
N ASP A 308 18.57 -6.73 5.81
CA ASP A 308 17.51 -5.90 6.40
C ASP A 308 18.03 -5.02 7.55
N GLU A 309 18.94 -5.53 8.40
CA GLU A 309 19.55 -4.78 9.51
C GLU A 309 20.38 -3.61 8.98
N GLU A 310 21.22 -3.88 7.98
CA GLU A 310 22.06 -2.84 7.37
C GLU A 310 21.20 -1.71 6.78
N ARG A 311 20.12 -2.05 6.07
CA ARG A 311 19.23 -1.04 5.46
C ARG A 311 18.60 -0.14 6.50
N ARG A 312 18.04 -0.70 7.58
CA ARG A 312 17.42 0.12 8.62
C ARG A 312 18.41 1.01 9.36
N GLN A 313 19.66 0.55 9.54
CA GLN A 313 20.73 1.37 10.10
C GLN A 313 21.15 2.50 9.16
N LEU A 314 21.23 2.25 7.85
CA LEU A 314 21.51 3.30 6.86
C LEU A 314 20.41 4.37 6.83
N ILE A 315 19.14 3.97 6.94
CA ILE A 315 18.02 4.92 7.05
C ILE A 315 18.13 5.75 8.33
N LEU A 316 18.43 5.12 9.47
CA LEU A 316 18.67 5.84 10.72
C LEU A 316 19.81 6.85 10.55
N GLN A 317 20.93 6.47 9.94
CA GLN A 317 22.06 7.38 9.71
C GLN A 317 21.69 8.56 8.82
N SER A 318 20.95 8.32 7.74
CA SER A 318 20.43 9.37 6.85
C SER A 318 19.50 10.32 7.57
N PHE A 319 18.55 9.79 8.34
CA PHE A 319 17.68 10.56 9.24
C PHE A 319 18.49 11.44 10.21
N LEU A 320 19.48 10.87 10.92
CA LEU A 320 20.29 11.62 11.88
C LEU A 320 21.14 12.72 11.22
N LYS A 321 21.62 12.49 10.00
CA LYS A 321 22.33 13.50 9.23
C LYS A 321 21.40 14.66 8.85
N ALA A 322 20.21 14.34 8.34
CA ALA A 322 19.21 15.35 7.96
C ALA A 322 18.68 16.12 9.17
N LEU A 323 18.42 15.44 10.30
CA LEU A 323 17.98 16.04 11.56
C LEU A 323 18.99 17.07 12.07
N ARG A 324 20.29 16.73 12.08
CA ARG A 324 21.36 17.67 12.44
C ARG A 324 21.43 18.86 11.48
N GLY A 325 21.32 18.61 10.17
CA GLY A 325 21.28 19.66 9.15
C GLY A 325 20.09 20.62 9.31
N SER A 326 18.96 20.10 9.82
CA SER A 326 17.75 20.87 10.13
C SER A 326 17.76 21.47 11.55
N LYS A 327 18.94 21.59 12.17
CA LYS A 327 19.11 22.16 13.53
C LYS A 327 18.26 21.44 14.58
N ASN A 328 18.22 20.11 14.52
CA ASN A 328 17.53 19.23 15.48
C ASN A 328 16.02 19.48 15.60
N ARG A 329 15.36 19.93 14.53
CA ARG A 329 13.91 20.07 14.47
C ARG A 329 13.41 19.96 13.05
N GLY A 330 12.12 19.71 12.87
CA GLY A 330 11.51 19.79 11.53
C GLY A 330 10.50 18.71 11.20
N ILE A 331 10.05 18.73 9.95
CA ILE A 331 9.10 17.75 9.40
C ILE A 331 9.89 16.63 8.74
N VAL A 332 9.64 15.39 9.20
CA VAL A 332 10.33 14.17 8.77
C VAL A 332 9.56 13.52 7.64
N LEU A 333 10.21 13.29 6.50
CA LEU A 333 9.68 12.51 5.38
C LEU A 333 10.10 11.04 5.49
N MET A 334 9.08 10.18 5.50
CA MET A 334 9.18 8.73 5.32
C MET A 334 8.06 8.26 4.38
N HIS A 335 8.07 7.00 3.99
CA HIS A 335 7.03 6.40 3.15
C HIS A 335 6.46 5.14 3.81
N ASP A 336 5.14 5.02 3.91
CA ASP A 336 4.49 3.85 4.53
C ASP A 336 4.17 2.74 3.52
N VAL A 337 4.77 2.79 2.34
CA VAL A 337 4.74 1.72 1.31
C VAL A 337 6.00 0.85 1.32
N PHE A 338 7.06 1.27 2.01
CA PHE A 338 8.35 0.60 2.00
C PHE A 338 8.58 -0.24 3.26
N LYS A 339 9.02 -1.49 3.04
CA LYS A 339 9.36 -2.42 4.11
C LYS A 339 10.45 -1.83 5.02
N GLN A 340 11.51 -1.33 4.41
CA GLN A 340 12.66 -0.79 5.14
C GLN A 340 12.31 0.42 6.01
N SER A 341 11.30 1.21 5.63
CA SER A 341 10.80 2.33 6.43
C SER A 341 10.12 1.85 7.71
N ALA A 342 9.25 0.84 7.60
CA ALA A 342 8.62 0.21 8.76
C ALA A 342 9.65 -0.43 9.70
N GLU A 343 10.73 -1.02 9.16
CA GLU A 343 11.81 -1.62 9.94
C GLU A 343 12.72 -0.58 10.64
N ALA A 344 12.91 0.60 10.04
CA ALA A 344 13.73 1.67 10.60
C ALA A 344 12.99 2.53 11.64
N LEU A 345 11.67 2.64 11.53
CA LEU A 345 10.87 3.51 12.40
C LEU A 345 11.08 3.24 13.91
N PRO A 346 11.11 1.98 14.42
CA PRO A 346 11.39 1.71 15.83
C PRO A 346 12.75 2.27 16.31
N LEU A 347 13.78 2.26 15.44
CA LEU A 347 15.09 2.83 15.77
C LEU A 347 15.02 4.36 15.87
N ILE A 348 14.33 4.99 14.92
CA ILE A 348 14.12 6.46 14.90
C ILE A 348 13.33 6.90 16.14
N LEU A 349 12.22 6.22 16.47
CA LEU A 349 11.41 6.55 17.64
C LEU A 349 12.19 6.41 18.96
N ASN A 350 13.00 5.34 19.10
CA ASN A 350 13.86 5.18 20.28
C ASN A 350 14.95 6.26 20.36
N TYR A 351 15.56 6.64 19.23
CA TYR A 351 16.52 7.74 19.23
C TYR A 351 15.87 9.05 19.69
N LEU A 352 14.67 9.37 19.19
CA LEU A 352 13.93 10.57 19.59
C LEU A 352 13.63 10.56 21.10
N ALA A 353 13.16 9.43 21.63
CA ALA A 353 12.89 9.25 23.06
C ALA A 353 14.15 9.50 23.90
N ASP A 354 15.29 8.94 23.50
CA ASP A 354 16.53 8.97 24.27
C ASP A 354 17.22 10.32 24.30
N ASN A 355 17.01 11.10 23.25
CA ASN A 355 17.70 12.36 23.06
C ASN A 355 16.83 13.57 23.40
N GLY A 356 15.69 13.33 24.08
CA GLY A 356 14.81 14.36 24.62
C GLY A 356 14.06 15.14 23.55
N TYR A 357 13.67 14.47 22.46
CA TYR A 357 12.81 15.07 21.44
C TYR A 357 11.34 14.99 21.84
N LYS A 358 10.54 15.91 21.28
CA LYS A 358 9.08 15.89 21.33
C LYS A 358 8.52 15.69 19.92
N VAL A 359 7.51 14.84 19.79
CA VAL A 359 6.74 14.74 18.55
C VAL A 359 5.57 15.72 18.60
N VAL A 360 5.48 16.58 17.59
CA VAL A 360 4.40 17.57 17.45
C VAL A 360 3.53 17.21 16.25
N LEU A 361 2.21 17.22 16.44
CA LEU A 361 1.24 17.09 15.35
C LEU A 361 0.61 18.46 15.04
N LEU A 362 0.88 18.99 13.84
CA LEU A 362 0.28 20.24 13.37
C LEU A 362 -1.12 19.99 12.78
N LYS A 363 -2.18 20.32 13.51
CA LYS A 363 -3.58 20.10 13.13
C LYS A 363 -4.27 21.35 12.58
N PRO A 364 -5.30 21.23 11.72
CA PRO A 364 -6.05 22.40 11.29
C PRO A 364 -6.77 23.03 12.49
N GLU A 365 -7.06 24.33 12.39
CA GLU A 365 -7.72 25.10 13.47
C GLU A 365 -9.08 24.51 13.84
N HIS A 366 -9.86 24.14 12.83
CA HIS A 366 -11.09 23.37 12.98
C HIS A 366 -10.85 21.96 12.46
N ARG A 367 -10.84 21.00 13.38
CA ARG A 367 -10.70 19.58 13.07
C ARG A 367 -11.83 18.81 13.75
N ASP A 368 -12.89 18.56 13.01
CA ASP A 368 -13.97 17.67 13.44
C ASP A 368 -14.12 16.55 12.41
N THR A 369 -13.68 15.35 12.79
CA THR A 369 -13.72 14.17 11.92
C THR A 369 -15.12 13.58 11.77
N GLN A 370 -16.08 14.04 12.57
CA GLN A 370 -17.50 13.71 12.45
C GLN A 370 -18.25 14.72 11.59
N ASP A 371 -17.71 15.94 11.46
CA ASP A 371 -18.25 16.97 10.58
C ASP A 371 -17.88 16.71 9.12
N ARG A 372 -18.89 16.43 8.31
CA ARG A 372 -18.74 16.21 6.87
C ARG A 372 -18.63 17.54 6.10
N SER A 373 -18.74 18.71 6.74
CA SER A 373 -18.68 20.04 6.11
C SER A 373 -17.35 20.39 5.43
N ASN A 374 -16.27 19.64 5.68
CA ASN A 374 -15.06 19.61 4.82
C ASN A 374 -15.36 19.25 3.35
N LEU A 375 -16.62 18.90 3.07
CA LEU A 375 -17.30 19.08 1.79
C LEU A 375 -16.95 20.38 1.06
N ALA A 376 -16.51 21.49 1.65
CA ALA A 376 -16.20 22.69 0.87
C ALA A 376 -15.06 22.47 -0.16
N VAL A 377 -13.93 21.90 0.26
CA VAL A 377 -12.80 21.57 -0.64
C VAL A 377 -13.21 20.48 -1.61
N VAL A 378 -13.89 19.43 -1.13
CA VAL A 378 -14.38 18.32 -1.95
C VAL A 378 -15.46 18.78 -2.94
N SER A 379 -16.31 19.72 -2.57
CA SER A 379 -17.40 20.28 -3.38
C SER A 379 -16.85 21.22 -4.43
N GLN A 380 -15.89 22.09 -4.08
CA GLN A 380 -15.15 22.89 -5.07
C GLN A 380 -14.39 21.99 -6.04
N ALA A 381 -13.77 20.92 -5.55
CA ALA A 381 -13.08 19.93 -6.35
C ALA A 381 -14.02 19.14 -7.29
N VAL A 382 -15.21 18.74 -6.81
CA VAL A 382 -16.24 18.08 -7.61
C VAL A 382 -16.88 19.05 -8.61
N GLN A 383 -17.14 20.30 -8.22
CA GLN A 383 -17.60 21.36 -9.12
C GLN A 383 -16.56 21.64 -10.20
N PHE A 384 -15.27 21.68 -9.86
CA PHE A 384 -14.18 21.79 -10.80
C PHE A 384 -14.21 20.62 -11.80
N MET A 385 -14.22 19.37 -11.32
CA MET A 385 -14.29 18.19 -12.20
C MET A 385 -15.50 18.23 -13.13
N ASN A 386 -16.67 18.61 -12.63
CA ASN A 386 -17.89 18.75 -13.42
C ASN A 386 -17.81 19.87 -14.46
N THR A 387 -17.24 21.02 -14.09
CA THR A 387 -17.09 22.20 -14.97
C THR A 387 -16.19 21.88 -16.16
N TYR A 388 -15.15 21.08 -15.95
CA TYR A 388 -14.19 20.68 -16.99
C TYR A 388 -14.50 19.29 -17.59
N ASN A 389 -15.66 18.70 -17.27
CA ASN A 389 -16.09 17.36 -17.70
C ASN A 389 -15.02 16.25 -17.47
N ILE A 390 -14.27 16.37 -16.36
CA ILE A 390 -13.25 15.41 -15.94
C ILE A 390 -13.96 14.28 -15.19
N LYS A 391 -13.98 13.05 -15.73
CA LYS A 391 -14.47 11.89 -14.96
C LYS A 391 -13.33 11.26 -14.19
N VAL A 392 -13.61 10.79 -12.97
CA VAL A 392 -12.66 9.99 -12.16
C VAL A 392 -12.19 8.73 -12.92
N THR A 393 -13.00 8.21 -13.84
CA THR A 393 -12.65 7.08 -14.73
C THR A 393 -11.73 7.45 -15.90
N ASP A 394 -11.63 8.74 -16.22
CA ASP A 394 -10.74 9.27 -17.26
C ASP A 394 -9.31 9.47 -16.71
N LEU A 395 -9.16 9.44 -15.38
CA LEU A 395 -7.89 9.24 -14.70
C LEU A 395 -7.41 7.80 -14.96
N LYS A 396 -6.90 7.53 -16.17
CA LYS A 396 -6.09 6.34 -16.42
C LYS A 396 -4.63 6.70 -16.15
N PRO A 397 -3.78 5.73 -15.70
CA PRO A 397 -2.34 5.88 -15.88
C PRO A 397 -2.12 6.25 -17.35
N ARG A 398 -1.34 7.30 -17.62
CA ARG A 398 -0.99 7.70 -19.00
C ARG A 398 -0.62 6.43 -19.77
N ALA A 399 -1.23 6.20 -20.93
CA ALA A 399 -0.85 5.11 -21.83
C ALA A 399 0.18 5.63 -22.84
N ASP A 400 1.16 4.81 -23.21
CA ASP A 400 2.17 5.20 -24.17
C ASP A 400 1.54 5.21 -25.57
N GLN A 401 2.32 5.58 -26.58
CA GLN A 401 1.88 5.61 -27.97
C GLN A 401 1.38 4.25 -28.51
N ASN A 402 1.52 3.15 -27.74
CA ASN A 402 1.07 1.80 -28.08
C ASN A 402 -0.12 1.33 -27.22
N GLY A 403 -0.63 2.14 -26.30
CA GLY A 403 -1.79 1.78 -25.45
C GLY A 403 -1.44 1.05 -24.15
N GLU A 404 -0.16 0.90 -23.81
CA GLU A 404 0.31 0.28 -22.57
C GLU A 404 0.50 1.31 -21.45
N PRO A 405 0.34 0.98 -20.15
CA PRO A 405 0.60 1.93 -19.06
C PRO A 405 2.04 2.46 -19.10
N VAL A 406 2.20 3.79 -19.26
CA VAL A 406 3.49 4.50 -19.34
C VAL A 406 4.28 4.29 -18.06
N LYS A 407 5.47 3.68 -18.17
CA LYS A 407 6.58 4.02 -17.26
C LYS A 407 6.98 5.48 -17.53
N PRO A 408 7.22 6.30 -16.50
CA PRO A 408 7.20 7.77 -16.60
C PRO A 408 8.17 8.32 -17.67
N LEU A 409 7.63 8.65 -18.85
CA LEU A 409 7.73 9.89 -19.65
C LEU A 409 7.68 9.65 -21.18
N GLY A 410 6.88 10.45 -21.88
CA GLY A 410 6.92 10.61 -23.35
C GLY A 410 5.71 11.38 -23.93
N TYR A 411 5.99 12.52 -24.57
CA TYR A 411 5.18 13.64 -25.11
C TYR A 411 4.17 13.28 -26.25
N GLU A 412 3.12 14.05 -26.64
CA GLU A 412 3.03 15.28 -27.51
C GLU A 412 1.55 15.83 -27.57
N PRO A 413 1.27 17.04 -28.14
CA PRO A 413 0.26 18.01 -27.69
C PRO A 413 -0.92 18.30 -28.66
N ASP A 414 -2.03 18.92 -28.19
CA ASP A 414 -2.47 20.26 -28.65
C ASP A 414 -3.78 20.81 -28.00
N ARG A 415 -3.82 22.16 -27.90
CA ARG A 415 -4.93 23.10 -27.63
C ARG A 415 -5.56 23.17 -26.23
N PHE A 416 -5.34 24.31 -25.54
CA PHE A 416 -6.35 25.36 -25.24
C PHE A 416 -5.68 26.48 -24.41
N ARG A 417 -5.93 27.75 -24.74
CA ARG A 417 -5.34 28.92 -24.04
C ARG A 417 -6.31 29.42 -22.97
N TYR A 418 -5.88 29.30 -21.71
CA TYR A 418 -6.62 29.62 -20.48
C TYR A 418 -6.82 31.11 -20.15
N ARG A 419 -6.59 32.03 -21.10
CA ARG A 419 -6.62 33.47 -20.83
C ARG A 419 -8.04 34.03 -20.61
N ASP A 420 -9.08 33.24 -20.88
CA ASP A 420 -10.46 33.72 -20.94
C ASP A 420 -11.38 33.20 -19.80
N MET A 421 -10.90 32.36 -18.88
CA MET A 421 -11.78 31.65 -17.92
C MET A 421 -11.74 32.14 -16.46
N PHE A 422 -10.79 32.99 -16.07
CA PHE A 422 -10.72 33.56 -14.71
C PHE A 422 -10.23 35.03 -14.71
N PRO A 423 -11.11 36.01 -14.95
CA PRO A 423 -10.71 37.43 -15.00
C PRO A 423 -10.27 38.00 -13.63
N GLN A 424 -10.47 37.28 -12.52
CA GLN A 424 -10.16 37.70 -11.16
C GLN A 424 -8.76 37.29 -10.68
N LEU A 425 -8.07 36.38 -11.39
CA LEU A 425 -6.72 35.94 -11.02
C LEU A 425 -5.69 36.96 -11.52
N SER A 426 -5.50 38.04 -10.77
CA SER A 426 -4.49 39.05 -11.10
C SER A 426 -3.08 38.51 -10.92
N TYR A 427 -2.31 38.47 -12.02
CA TYR A 427 -0.87 38.30 -12.01
C TYR A 427 -0.20 39.52 -11.34
N GLN A 428 0.31 39.36 -10.12
CA GLN A 428 1.35 40.24 -9.60
C GLN A 428 2.49 39.45 -8.96
N ASN A 429 3.70 39.91 -9.26
CA ASN A 429 4.98 39.30 -8.96
C ASN A 429 5.26 39.26 -7.44
N SER A 430 5.81 38.16 -6.95
CA SER A 430 6.43 38.09 -5.62
C SER A 430 7.58 37.07 -5.61
N PRO A 431 8.62 37.22 -4.76
CA PRO A 431 9.97 36.66 -4.96
C PRO A 431 10.08 35.13 -4.95
N ILE A 432 11.20 34.63 -5.49
CA ILE A 432 11.52 33.20 -5.70
C ILE A 432 12.14 32.61 -4.41
N ASP A 433 11.72 31.39 -4.03
CA ASP A 433 12.15 30.63 -2.83
C ASP A 433 13.17 29.53 -3.25
N PRO A 434 14.35 29.42 -2.62
CA PRO A 434 15.47 28.57 -3.04
C PRO A 434 15.22 27.04 -3.12
N LEU A 435 14.08 26.52 -2.64
CA LEU A 435 13.71 25.10 -2.87
C LEU A 435 13.19 24.83 -4.30
N THR A 436 12.91 25.86 -5.12
CA THR A 436 12.48 25.68 -6.52
C THR A 436 13.60 25.26 -7.48
N THR A 437 14.86 25.51 -7.10
CA THR A 437 15.99 25.48 -8.04
C THR A 437 16.34 24.10 -8.59
N ALA A 438 16.05 23.00 -7.89
CA ALA A 438 16.31 21.64 -8.37
C ALA A 438 15.19 21.10 -9.28
N CYS A 439 13.96 21.61 -9.12
CA CYS A 439 12.84 21.25 -9.99
C CYS A 439 12.76 22.12 -11.25
N GLU A 440 13.32 23.34 -11.20
CA GLU A 440 13.48 24.27 -12.33
C GLU A 440 14.69 23.94 -13.23
N LYS A 441 15.76 23.32 -12.70
CA LYS A 441 16.96 22.87 -13.44
C LYS A 441 16.94 21.43 -13.89
#